data_AF-A0A8T4J208-F1
#
_entry.id   AF-A0A8T4J208-F1
#
_cell.length_a   1.000
_cell.length_b   1.000
_cell.length_c   1.000
_cell.angle_alpha   90.00
_cell.angle_beta   90.00
_cell.angle_gamma   90.00
#
_symmetry.space_group_name_H-M   'P 1'
#
loop_
_entity.id
_entity.type
_entity.pdbx_description
1 polymer ?
#
loop_
_entity_poly.entity_id
_entity_poly.type
_entity_poly.pdbx_seq_one_letter_code
_entity_poly.pdbx_strand_id
1 'polypeptide(L)'
;GLPDFASGEGWEFSSFGLLVQAMDDLVACGLMPAHRRPGAEITAWGMTHGLAMLFLDGPLSELAPEQIDGVVEHALSVTIAGLTAP
;
A
#
# COMPACT_ATOMS: atom_id res chain seq x y z
N GLY A 1 -17.50 -2.36 -11.16
CA GLY A 1 -17.28 -1.32 -10.15
C GLY A 1 -16.54 -1.98 -9.02
N LEU A 2 -15.43 -1.40 -8.58
CA LEU A 2 -14.78 -1.88 -7.36
C LEU A 2 -15.75 -1.70 -6.19
N PRO A 3 -15.70 -2.58 -5.17
CA PRO A 3 -16.50 -2.42 -3.96
C PRO A 3 -16.34 -1.02 -3.37
N ASP A 4 -17.42 -0.47 -2.83
CA ASP A 4 -17.34 0.74 -2.03
C ASP A 4 -16.74 0.39 -0.67
N PHE A 5 -15.40 0.43 -0.60
CA PHE A 5 -14.67 0.18 0.64
C PHE A 5 -14.81 1.33 1.65
N ALA A 6 -15.40 2.48 1.25
CA ALA A 6 -15.57 3.62 2.13
C ALA A 6 -16.81 3.52 3.05
N SER A 7 -17.75 2.61 2.75
CA SER A 7 -19.00 2.43 3.52
C SER A 7 -19.06 1.16 4.37
N GLY A 8 -17.99 0.35 4.41
CA GLY A 8 -17.95 -0.90 5.18
C GLY A 8 -17.63 -0.68 6.66
N GLU A 9 -18.44 -1.26 7.56
CA GLU A 9 -18.12 -1.29 9.00
C GLU A 9 -17.00 -2.32 9.28
N GLY A 10 -15.78 -1.82 9.54
CA GLY A 10 -14.62 -2.62 9.93
C GLY A 10 -13.29 -1.88 9.84
N TRP A 11 -12.29 -2.25 10.66
CA TRP A 11 -10.97 -1.60 10.69
C TRP A 11 -10.22 -1.70 9.35
N GLU A 12 -10.41 -2.81 8.63
CA GLU A 12 -9.84 -3.03 7.30
C GLU A 12 -10.36 -2.01 6.28
N PHE A 13 -11.67 -1.70 6.31
CA PHE A 13 -12.28 -0.68 5.47
C PHE A 13 -11.75 0.73 5.79
N SER A 14 -11.52 1.05 7.06
CA SER A 14 -10.88 2.32 7.43
C SER A 14 -9.44 2.43 6.92
N SER A 15 -8.68 1.33 6.95
CA SER A 15 -7.27 1.31 6.54
C SER A 15 -7.14 1.41 5.02
N PHE A 16 -8.00 0.68 4.29
CA PHE A 16 -8.07 0.79 2.84
C PHE A 16 -8.55 2.19 2.41
N GLY A 17 -9.53 2.77 3.10
CA GLY A 17 -9.97 4.14 2.85
C GLY A 17 -8.86 5.18 3.02
N LEU A 18 -8.04 5.05 4.08
CA LEU A 18 -6.86 5.89 4.27
C LEU A 18 -5.83 5.73 3.14
N LEU A 19 -5.62 4.51 2.65
CA LEU A 19 -4.75 4.26 1.50
C LEU A 19 -5.28 4.93 0.23
N VAL A 20 -6.57 4.81 -0.06
CA VAL A 20 -7.21 5.48 -1.20
C VAL A 20 -7.00 6.99 -1.12
N GLN A 21 -7.23 7.59 0.05
CA GLN A 21 -7.00 9.02 0.28
C GLN A 21 -5.53 9.39 0.05
N ALA A 22 -4.58 8.59 0.53
CA ALA A 22 -3.16 8.85 0.31
C ALA A 22 -2.79 8.82 -1.19
N MET A 23 -3.39 7.93 -1.99
CA MET A 23 -3.19 7.92 -3.43
C MET A 23 -3.76 9.18 -4.10
N ASP A 24 -4.92 9.65 -3.65
CA ASP A 24 -5.53 10.90 -4.13
C ASP A 24 -4.66 12.12 -3.79
N ASP A 25 -4.10 12.15 -2.58
CA ASP A 25 -3.21 13.22 -2.13
C ASP A 25 -1.91 13.27 -2.96
N LEU A 26 -1.34 12.11 -3.32
CA LEU A 26 -0.18 12.03 -4.21
C LEU A 26 -0.46 12.65 -5.59
N VAL A 27 -1.66 12.47 -6.14
CA VAL A 27 -2.07 13.12 -7.38
C VAL A 27 -2.27 14.62 -7.16
N ALA A 28 -2.95 15.01 -6.08
CA ALA A 28 -3.28 16.40 -5.78
C ALA A 28 -2.03 17.27 -5.59
N CYS A 29 -0.97 16.74 -4.98
CA CYS A 29 0.31 17.44 -4.83
C CYS A 29 1.25 17.31 -6.04
N GLY A 30 0.84 16.60 -7.10
CA GLY A 30 1.60 16.46 -8.34
C GLY A 30 2.75 15.45 -8.28
N LEU A 31 2.85 14.64 -7.22
CA LEU A 31 3.87 13.58 -7.10
C LEU A 31 3.52 12.33 -7.93
N MET A 32 2.23 12.05 -8.14
CA MET A 32 1.76 10.96 -9.00
C MET A 32 1.12 11.54 -10.27
N PRO A 33 1.56 11.14 -11.48
CA PRO A 33 0.83 11.46 -12.70
C PRO A 33 -0.59 10.89 -12.67
N ALA A 34 -1.60 11.71 -13.00
CA ALA A 34 -3.01 11.33 -12.90
C ALA A 34 -3.37 10.04 -13.66
N HIS A 35 -2.66 9.74 -14.77
CA HIS A 35 -2.88 8.52 -15.55
C HIS A 35 -2.50 7.22 -14.81
N ARG A 36 -1.70 7.32 -13.73
CA ARG A 36 -1.29 6.19 -12.88
C ARG A 36 -2.21 5.94 -11.68
N ARG A 37 -3.12 6.88 -11.39
CA ARG A 37 -4.02 6.78 -10.24
C ARG A 37 -4.96 5.57 -10.31
N PRO A 38 -5.56 5.20 -11.47
CA PRO A 38 -6.44 4.05 -11.52
C PRO A 38 -5.72 2.74 -11.13
N GLY A 39 -6.13 2.12 -10.03
CA GLY A 39 -5.56 0.86 -9.54
C GLY A 39 -4.30 0.98 -8.68
N ALA A 40 -3.87 2.21 -8.37
CA ALA A 40 -2.74 2.47 -7.48
C ALA A 40 -2.98 1.91 -6.06
N GLU A 41 -4.20 2.08 -5.55
CA GLU A 41 -4.63 1.56 -4.24
C GLU A 41 -4.58 0.04 -4.18
N ILE A 42 -4.93 -0.65 -5.26
CA ILE A 42 -4.88 -2.13 -5.32
C ILE A 42 -3.43 -2.61 -5.28
N THR A 43 -2.55 -1.92 -6.00
CA THR A 43 -1.12 -2.25 -6.03
C THR A 43 -0.47 -2.06 -4.65
N ALA A 44 -0.71 -0.90 -4.03
CA ALA A 44 -0.17 -0.60 -2.70
C ALA A 44 -0.74 -1.55 -1.64
N TRP A 45 -2.05 -1.80 -1.66
CA TRP A 45 -2.69 -2.73 -0.73
C TRP A 45 -2.17 -4.16 -0.91
N GLY A 46 -2.06 -4.63 -2.15
CA GLY A 46 -1.53 -5.95 -2.47
C GLY A 46 -0.10 -6.15 -1.98
N MET A 47 0.76 -5.12 -2.12
CA MET A 47 2.10 -5.14 -1.56
C MET A 47 2.07 -5.23 -0.03
N THR A 48 1.31 -4.38 0.65
CA THR A 48 1.24 -4.37 2.13
C THR A 48 0.68 -5.68 2.68
N HIS A 49 -0.41 -6.19 2.10
CA HIS A 49 -0.98 -7.48 2.52
C HIS A 49 -0.04 -8.64 2.22
N GLY A 50 0.58 -8.66 1.05
CA GLY A 50 1.55 -9.71 0.70
C GLY A 50 2.71 -9.74 1.69
N LEU A 51 3.23 -8.56 2.06
CA LEU A 51 4.29 -8.45 3.03
C LEU A 51 3.85 -8.87 4.44
N ALA A 52 2.65 -8.48 4.86
CA ALA A 52 2.07 -8.92 6.13
C ALA A 52 1.93 -10.45 6.18
N MET A 53 1.45 -11.09 5.10
CA MET A 53 1.36 -12.55 5.03
C MET A 53 2.73 -13.22 5.10
N LEU A 54 3.76 -12.64 4.48
CA LEU A 54 5.13 -13.14 4.56
C LEU A 54 5.69 -13.10 5.99
N PHE A 55 5.37 -12.06 6.76
CA PHE A 55 5.81 -11.89 8.15
C PHE A 55 4.99 -12.67 9.17
N LEU A 56 3.69 -12.81 8.97
CA LEU A 56 2.81 -13.44 9.97
C LEU A 56 2.79 -14.96 9.81
N ASP A 57 2.59 -15.45 8.59
CA ASP A 57 2.35 -16.87 8.30
C ASP A 57 3.35 -17.44 7.29
N GLY A 58 4.33 -16.64 6.86
CA GLY A 58 5.19 -16.94 5.72
C GLY A 58 6.64 -17.18 6.09
N PRO A 59 7.52 -17.31 5.07
CA PRO A 59 8.93 -17.65 5.25
C PRO A 59 9.75 -16.56 5.96
N LEU A 60 9.17 -15.39 6.23
CA LEU A 60 9.83 -14.29 6.93
C LEU A 60 9.39 -14.16 8.40
N SER A 61 8.67 -15.14 8.94
CA SER A 61 8.12 -15.09 10.31
C SER A 61 9.15 -15.10 11.43
N GLU A 62 10.39 -15.49 11.14
CA GLU A 62 11.48 -15.56 12.12
C GLU A 62 12.46 -14.37 12.03
N LEU A 63 12.14 -13.35 11.23
CA LEU A 63 12.98 -12.16 11.16
C LEU A 63 12.99 -11.40 12.49
N ALA A 64 14.17 -10.91 12.87
CA ALA A 64 14.29 -9.97 13.97
C ALA A 64 13.62 -8.63 13.62
N PRO A 65 13.10 -7.87 14.60
CA PRO A 65 12.43 -6.59 14.35
C PRO A 65 13.24 -5.62 13.48
N GLU A 66 14.56 -5.56 13.68
CA GLU A 66 15.45 -4.68 12.92
C GLU A 66 15.55 -5.07 11.43
N GLN A 67 15.30 -6.33 11.10
CA GLN A 67 15.27 -6.82 9.72
C GLN A 67 13.92 -6.53 9.06
N ILE A 68 12.83 -6.57 9.84
CA ILE A 68 11.47 -6.26 9.36
C ILE A 68 11.42 -4.82 8.85
N ASP A 69 11.94 -3.85 9.63
CA ASP A 69 11.94 -2.44 9.25
C ASP A 69 12.64 -2.20 7.90
N GLY A 70 13.81 -2.81 7.70
CA GLY A 70 14.55 -2.69 6.44
C GLY A 70 13.81 -3.28 5.23
N VAL A 71 13.09 -4.38 5.42
CA VAL A 71 12.27 -4.99 4.35
C VAL A 71 11.06 -4.11 4.03
N VAL A 72 10.37 -3.59 5.05
CA VAL A 72 9.23 -2.68 4.90
C VAL A 72 9.64 -1.42 4.17
N GLU A 73 10.73 -0.77 4.60
CA GLU A 73 11.22 0.46 4.00
C GLU A 73 11.62 0.26 2.54
N HIS A 74 12.27 -0.85 2.22
CA HIS A 74 12.60 -1.19 0.83
C HIS A 74 11.35 -1.39 -0.03
N ALA A 75 10.36 -2.17 0.44
CA ALA A 75 9.13 -2.44 -0.29
C ALA A 75 8.32 -1.16 -0.55
N LEU A 76 8.22 -0.28 0.47
CA LEU A 76 7.57 1.02 0.34
C LEU A 76 8.31 1.91 -0.67
N SER A 77 9.64 2.00 -0.58
CA SER A 77 10.46 2.81 -1.48
C SER A 77 10.26 2.43 -2.95
N VAL A 78 10.33 1.13 -3.28
CA VAL A 78 10.10 0.63 -4.64
C VAL A 78 8.67 0.91 -5.11
N THR A 79 7.69 0.68 -4.24
CA THR A 79 6.27 0.91 -4.55
C THR A 79 6.01 2.39 -4.84
N ILE A 80 6.49 3.29 -3.98
CA ILE A 80 6.35 4.74 -4.14
C ILE A 80 7.04 5.17 -5.44
N ALA A 81 8.28 4.74 -5.69
CA ALA A 81 8.99 5.08 -6.92
C ALA A 81 8.22 4.64 -8.19
N GLY A 82 7.62 3.45 -8.18
CA GLY A 82 6.79 2.98 -9.30
C GLY A 82 5.48 3.74 -9.45
N LEU A 83 4.88 4.19 -8.34
CA LEU A 83 3.67 5.00 -8.33
C LEU A 83 3.92 6.43 -8.81
N THR A 84 5.08 7.00 -8.51
CA THR A 84 5.46 8.39 -8.84
C THR A 84 6.38 8.51 -10.06
N ALA A 85 6.61 7.41 -10.79
CA ALA A 85 7.38 7.44 -12.03
C ALA A 85 6.72 8.37 -13.08
N PRO A 86 7.50 9.07 -13.92
CA PRO A 86 7.00 10.05 -14.88
C PRO A 86 6.08 9.45 -15.95
#